data_AF-A0A9E5P2H6-F1
#
_entry.id   AF-A0A9E5P2H6-F1
#
_cell.length_a   1.000
_cell.length_b   1.000
_cell.length_c   1.000
_cell.angle_alpha   90.00
_cell.angle_beta   90.00
_cell.angle_gamma   90.00
#
_symmetry.space_group_name_H-M   'P 1'
#
loop_
_entity.id
_entity.type
_entity.pdbx_description
1 polymer ?
#
loop_
_entity_poly.entity_id
_entity_poly.type
_entity_poly.pdbx_seq_one_letter_code
_entity_poly.pdbx_strand_id
1 'polypeptide(L)' 'MMGPASDSLHRRYRQGRVFACAVTASVDIRAPAEDVWAVLVDFAQYPAWNPFTPQVDAELVAGAPVR' A
#
# COMPACT_ATOMS: atom_id res chain seq x y z
N MET A 1 -38.00 -6.60 -13.57
CA MET A 1 -37.48 -5.22 -13.41
C MET A 1 -36.52 -5.26 -12.22
N MET A 2 -35.20 -5.24 -12.44
CA MET A 2 -34.17 -5.51 -11.41
C MET A 2 -33.58 -4.21 -10.84
N GLY A 3 -33.51 -4.11 -9.52
CA GLY A 3 -32.67 -3.18 -8.75
C GLY A 3 -32.73 -3.52 -7.25
N PRO A 4 -31.74 -3.17 -6.40
CA PRO A 4 -30.36 -2.77 -6.66
C PRO A 4 -29.40 -3.89 -6.18
N ALA A 5 -28.84 -4.67 -7.10
CA ALA A 5 -27.81 -5.68 -6.75
C ALA A 5 -26.46 -5.07 -6.35
N SER A 6 -26.28 -3.76 -6.55
CA SER A 6 -25.02 -3.03 -6.35
C SER A 6 -24.57 -2.90 -4.89
N ASP A 7 -25.53 -2.81 -3.96
CA ASP A 7 -25.24 -2.47 -2.55
C ASP A 7 -24.71 -3.66 -1.73
N SER A 8 -24.90 -4.88 -2.26
CA SER A 8 -24.50 -6.13 -1.59
C SER A 8 -23.01 -6.42 -1.70
N LEU A 9 -22.36 -6.06 -2.81
CA LEU A 9 -20.95 -6.38 -3.05
C LEU A 9 -20.04 -5.45 -2.23
N HIS A 10 -20.30 -4.14 -2.26
CA HIS A 10 -19.53 -3.13 -1.54
C HIS A 10 -19.52 -3.38 -0.01
N ARG A 11 -20.67 -3.78 0.56
CA ARG A 11 -20.78 -4.16 1.97
C ARG A 11 -19.92 -5.39 2.32
N ARG A 12 -19.93 -6.40 1.45
CA ARG A 12 -19.17 -7.65 1.67
C ARG A 12 -17.66 -7.44 1.49
N TYR A 13 -17.24 -6.50 0.63
CA TYR A 13 -15.86 -6.02 0.51
C TYR A 13 -15.36 -5.38 1.81
N ARG A 14 -16.12 -4.42 2.36
CA ARG A 14 -15.77 -3.76 3.65
C ARG A 14 -15.67 -4.72 4.84
N GLN A 15 -16.31 -5.89 4.75
CA GLN A 15 -16.31 -6.92 5.80
C GLN A 15 -15.27 -8.02 5.56
N GLY A 16 -14.48 -7.97 4.48
CA GLY A 16 -13.46 -8.98 4.16
C GLY A 16 -14.02 -10.36 3.78
N ARG A 17 -15.30 -10.44 3.40
CA ARG A 17 -16.02 -11.71 3.18
C ARG A 17 -16.03 -12.17 1.71
N VAL A 18 -15.32 -11.48 0.83
CA VAL A 18 -15.15 -11.85 -0.58
C VAL A 18 -13.73 -11.51 -1.01
N PHE A 19 -13.09 -12.45 -1.70
CA PHE A 19 -11.68 -12.40 -2.15
C PHE A 19 -10.66 -12.20 -1.02
N ALA A 20 -10.54 -13.19 -0.13
CA ALA A 20 -9.29 -13.42 0.60
C ALA A 20 -8.25 -14.01 -0.37
N CYS A 21 -7.78 -13.19 -1.31
CA CYS A 21 -6.68 -13.52 -2.20
C CYS A 21 -5.46 -12.71 -1.73
N ALA A 22 -4.41 -13.39 -1.27
CA ALA A 22 -3.16 -12.75 -0.93
C ALA A 22 -2.36 -12.53 -2.23
N VAL A 23 -2.08 -11.28 -2.56
CA VAL A 23 -1.16 -10.93 -3.66
C VAL A 23 0.25 -10.89 -3.09
N THR A 24 1.20 -11.58 -3.73
CA THR A 24 2.60 -11.60 -3.32
C THR A 24 3.50 -11.29 -4.52
N ALA A 25 4.60 -10.58 -4.27
CA ALA A 25 5.65 -10.28 -5.23
C ALA A 25 7.00 -10.22 -4.50
N SER A 26 8.09 -10.55 -5.18
CA SER A 26 9.45 -10.48 -4.63
C SER A 26 10.44 -10.13 -5.72
N VAL A 27 11.50 -9.41 -5.33
CA VAL A 27 12.60 -9.01 -6.21
C VAL A 27 13.90 -9.01 -5.41
N ASP A 28 14.97 -9.51 -6.02
CA ASP A 28 16.30 -9.49 -5.42
C ASP A 28 16.98 -8.15 -5.68
N ILE A 29 17.38 -7.47 -4.60
CA ILE A 29 18.14 -6.22 -4.67
C ILE A 29 19.57 -6.51 -4.24
N ARG A 30 20.55 -6.23 -5.11
CA ARG A 30 21.97 -6.38 -4.80
C ARG A 30 22.48 -5.19 -3.99
N ALA A 31 21.98 -5.05 -2.76
CA ALA A 31 22.41 -4.03 -1.81
C ALA A 31 22.29 -4.57 -0.37
N PRO A 32 23.05 -4.02 0.58
CA PRO A 32 22.82 -4.25 2.00
C PRO A 32 21.40 -3.85 2.43
N ALA A 33 20.85 -4.55 3.42
CA ALA A 33 19.47 -4.33 3.87
C ALA A 33 19.30 -2.93 4.48
N GLU A 34 20.33 -2.42 5.16
CA GLU A 34 20.39 -1.09 5.73
C GLU A 34 20.27 0.03 4.68
N ASP A 35 20.90 -0.15 3.52
CA ASP A 35 20.85 0.83 2.43
C ASP A 35 19.46 0.85 1.80
N VAL A 36 18.87 -0.33 1.58
CA VAL A 36 17.49 -0.44 1.08
C VAL A 36 16.52 0.20 2.07
N TRP A 37 16.68 -0.07 3.37
CA TRP A 37 15.84 0.51 4.40
C TRP A 37 15.95 2.04 4.43
N ALA A 38 17.17 2.59 4.34
CA ALA A 38 17.39 4.04 4.31
C ALA A 38 16.63 4.71 3.16
N VAL A 39 16.60 4.10 1.97
CA VAL A 39 15.83 4.60 0.83
C VAL A 39 14.32 4.45 1.03
N LEU A 40 13.86 3.33 1.60
CA LEU A 40 12.43 3.07 1.83
C LEU A 40 11.82 4.01 2.86
N VAL A 41 12.59 4.51 3.83
CA VAL A 41 12.09 5.42 4.87
C VAL A 41 12.36 6.90 4.60
N ASP A 42 13.06 7.22 3.50
CA ASP A 42 13.20 8.59 3.03
C ASP A 42 11.93 9.05 2.28
N PHE A 43 10.94 9.47 3.06
CA PHE A 43 9.65 9.92 2.54
C PHE A 43 9.77 11.18 1.67
N ALA A 44 10.77 12.03 1.90
CA ALA A 44 11.01 13.22 1.09
C ALA A 44 11.49 12.86 -0.33
N GLN A 45 12.26 11.78 -0.47
CA GLN A 45 12.77 11.31 -1.75
C GLN A 45 11.98 10.13 -2.35
N TYR A 46 10.91 9.67 -1.69
CA TYR A 46 10.07 8.56 -2.15
C TYR A 46 9.60 8.67 -3.62
N PRO A 47 9.17 9.86 -4.11
CA PRO A 47 8.73 10.02 -5.50
C PRO A 47 9.84 9.79 -6.53
N ALA A 48 11.11 9.90 -6.15
CA ALA A 48 12.24 9.74 -7.06
C ALA A 48 12.36 8.31 -7.60
N TRP A 49 11.99 7.31 -6.80
CA TRP A 49 12.02 5.90 -7.20
C TRP A 49 10.61 5.30 -7.39
N ASN A 50 9.58 5.83 -6.71
CA ASN A 50 8.21 5.36 -6.82
C ASN A 50 7.30 6.38 -7.53
N PRO A 51 7.24 6.36 -8.88
CA PRO A 51 6.42 7.31 -9.64
C PRO A 51 4.90 7.13 -9.42
N PHE A 52 4.46 6.03 -8.80
CA PHE A 52 3.05 5.80 -8.46
C PHE A 52 2.63 6.51 -7.17
N THR A 53 3.58 6.99 -6.36
CA THR A 53 3.33 7.72 -5.11
C THR A 53 4.02 9.09 -5.17
N PRO A 54 3.37 10.10 -5.78
CA PRO A 54 4.00 11.40 -6.05
C PRO A 54 4.24 12.26 -4.81
N GLN A 55 3.54 11.99 -3.70
CA GLN A 55 3.76 12.62 -2.40
C GLN A 55 3.45 11.61 -1.30
N VAL A 56 4.21 11.69 -0.21
CA VAL A 56 3.94 10.97 1.04
C VAL A 56 4.34 11.87 2.20
N ASP A 57 3.41 12.08 3.13
CA ASP A 57 3.68 12.75 4.41
C ASP A 57 3.46 11.76 5.54
N ALA A 58 4.56 11.34 6.17
CA ALA A 58 4.58 10.35 7.23
C ALA A 58 5.75 10.57 8.18
N GLU A 59 5.55 10.18 9.43
CA GLU A 59 6.62 10.02 10.40
C GLU A 59 7.00 8.54 10.47
N LEU A 60 8.30 8.23 10.60
CA LEU A 60 8.78 6.86 10.79
C LEU A 60 8.54 6.41 12.25
N VAL A 61 7.27 6.40 12.65
CA VAL A 61 6.79 6.07 13.98
C VAL A 61 5.62 5.11 13.84
N ALA A 62 5.70 3.97 14.51
CA ALA A 62 4.64 2.97 14.45
C ALA A 62 3.30 3.54 14.93
N GLY A 63 2.27 3.40 14.10
CA GLY A 63 0.92 3.92 14.38
C GLY A 63 0.70 5.38 13.97
N ALA A 64 1.73 6.10 13.52
CA ALA A 64 1.54 7.42 12.93
C ALA A 64 0.75 7.32 11.61
N PRO A 65 -0.06 8.33 11.27
CA PRO A 65 -0.79 8.35 10.01
C PRO A 65 0.15 8.59 8.82
N VAL A 66 -0.22 8.01 7.68
CA VAL A 66 0.37 8.30 6.35
C VAL A 66 -0.63 9.14 5.58
N ARG A 67 -0.20 10.28 5.01
CA ARG A 67 -1.05 11.22 4.27
C ARG A 67 -0.58 11.43 2.84
#